data_AF-A0AB39Y5W2-F1
#
_entry.id   AF-A0AB39Y5W2-F1
#
_cell.length_a   1.000
_cell.length_b   1.000
_cell.length_c   1.000
_cell.angle_alpha   90.00
_cell.angle_beta   90.00
_cell.angle_gamma   90.00
#
_symmetry.space_group_name_H-M   'P 1'
#
loop_
_entity.id
_entity.type
_entity.pdbx_description
1 polymer ?
#
loop_
_entity_poly.entity_id
_entity_poly.type
_entity_poly.pdbx_seq_one_letter_code
_entity_poly.pdbx_strand_id
1 'polypeptide(L)'
;MSDLEFSAVLHRGRTFLGVRDTAPVGAYTWRDLTTALNPGHPRNACGVSVNTVGATVFVKVLTTQGDVFENHCTYTGTGALTCPSGWTAIIRP
;
A
#
# COMPACT_ATOMS: atom_id res chain seq x y z
N MET A 1 9.66 21.66 1.14
CA MET A 1 8.68 20.57 1.36
C MET A 1 9.28 19.64 2.40
N SER A 2 8.47 19.14 3.32
CA SER A 2 8.83 18.04 4.22
C SER A 2 8.96 16.75 3.44
N ASP A 3 9.83 15.84 3.89
CA ASP A 3 9.87 14.49 3.35
C ASP A 3 8.65 13.71 3.83
N LEU A 4 8.17 12.80 2.99
CA LEU A 4 7.04 11.92 3.28
C LEU A 4 7.55 10.54 3.68
N GLU A 5 6.94 9.98 4.71
CA GLU A 5 7.15 8.60 5.11
C GLU A 5 5.92 7.76 4.80
N PHE A 6 6.16 6.59 4.22
CA PHE A 6 5.12 5.62 3.87
C PHE A 6 5.23 4.36 4.71
N SER A 7 4.10 3.78 5.05
CA SER A 7 4.03 2.51 5.78
C SER A 7 2.86 1.70 5.29
N ALA A 8 2.93 0.39 5.39
CA ALA A 8 1.80 -0.48 5.09
C ALA A 8 1.54 -1.42 6.26
N VAL A 9 0.26 -1.68 6.51
CA VAL A 9 -0.17 -2.60 7.57
C VAL A 9 -1.19 -3.59 7.04
N LEU A 10 -1.12 -4.81 7.56
CA LEU A 10 -2.09 -5.86 7.34
C LEU A 10 -2.83 -6.08 8.66
N HIS A 11 -4.15 -5.91 8.64
CA HIS A 11 -4.97 -6.11 9.83
C HIS A 11 -6.28 -6.79 9.46
N ARG A 12 -6.54 -7.96 10.04
CA ARG A 12 -7.77 -8.74 9.83
C ARG A 12 -8.09 -8.95 8.34
N GLY A 13 -7.08 -9.33 7.55
CA GLY A 13 -7.23 -9.57 6.11
C GLY A 13 -7.35 -8.32 5.25
N ARG A 14 -7.23 -7.11 5.82
CA ARG A 14 -7.25 -5.84 5.08
C ARG A 14 -5.86 -5.21 5.05
N THR A 15 -5.49 -4.68 3.89
CA THR A 15 -4.22 -3.99 3.69
C THR A 15 -4.43 -2.48 3.59
N PHE A 16 -3.68 -1.72 4.37
CA PHE A 16 -3.75 -0.26 4.40
C PHE A 16 -2.40 0.34 4.04
N LEU A 17 -2.43 1.46 3.30
CA LEU A 17 -1.29 2.30 3.03
C LEU A 17 -1.40 3.59 3.84
N GLY A 18 -0.36 3.91 4.59
CA GLY A 18 -0.22 5.10 5.42
C GLY A 18 0.80 6.06 4.83
N VAL A 19 0.55 7.35 5.00
CA VAL A 19 1.48 8.44 4.68
C VAL A 19 1.50 9.46 5.82
N ARG A 20 2.67 10.02 6.15
CA ARG A 20 2.84 11.13 7.09
C ARG A 20 3.95 12.08 6.66
N ASP A 21 3.91 13.30 7.17
CA ASP A 21 5.06 14.20 7.21
C ASP A 21 6.11 13.73 8.21
N THR A 22 7.38 13.96 7.87
CA THR A 22 8.53 13.70 8.76
C THR A 22 9.05 14.95 9.46
N ALA A 23 8.71 16.15 8.99
CA ALA A 23 9.19 17.42 9.54
C ALA A 23 8.14 18.56 9.42
N PRO A 24 7.36 18.85 10.49
CA PRO A 24 7.32 18.11 11.75
C PRO A 24 6.75 16.71 11.56
N VAL A 25 7.10 15.77 12.44
CA VAL A 25 6.54 14.41 12.39
C VAL A 25 5.04 14.47 12.66
N GLY A 26 4.25 14.10 11.66
CA GLY A 26 2.79 14.07 11.73
C GLY A 26 2.23 12.69 12.09
N ALA A 27 0.92 12.63 12.29
CA ALA A 27 0.20 11.36 12.36
C ALA A 27 0.04 10.75 10.95
N TYR A 28 -0.06 9.42 10.87
CA TYR A 28 -0.37 8.76 9.61
C TYR A 28 -1.82 9.00 9.19
N THR A 29 -1.98 9.36 7.92
CA THR A 29 -3.26 9.21 7.22
C THR A 29 -3.28 7.84 6.56
N TRP A 30 -4.23 6.98 6.94
CA TRP A 30 -4.36 5.62 6.41
C TRP A 30 -5.44 5.53 5.33
N ARG A 31 -5.12 4.83 4.24
CA ARG A 31 -6.06 4.45 3.18
C ARG A 31 -6.19 2.93 3.11
N ASP A 32 -7.43 2.45 3.08
CA ASP A 32 -7.72 1.05 2.82
C ASP A 32 -7.57 0.72 1.33
N LEU A 33 -6.80 -0.32 1.01
CA LEU A 33 -6.58 -0.84 -0.34
C LEU A 33 -7.37 -2.12 -0.62
N THR A 34 -8.38 -2.44 0.19
CA THR A 34 -9.26 -3.61 0.04
C THR A 34 -10.69 -3.25 -0.35
N THR A 35 -10.88 -2.03 -0.84
CA THR A 35 -12.19 -1.52 -1.26
C THR A 35 -12.55 -1.99 -2.67
N ALA A 36 -13.78 -1.71 -3.11
CA ALA A 36 -14.21 -1.95 -4.49
C ALA A 36 -13.39 -1.18 -5.53
N LEU A 37 -12.70 -0.10 -5.14
CA LEU A 37 -11.78 0.64 -6.02
C LEU A 37 -10.44 -0.08 -6.22
N ASN A 38 -10.13 -1.06 -5.37
CA ASN A 38 -8.89 -1.84 -5.41
C ASN A 38 -9.22 -3.34 -5.45
N PRO A 39 -9.88 -3.82 -6.51
CA PRO A 39 -10.34 -5.21 -6.59
C PRO A 39 -9.15 -6.19 -6.64
N GLY A 40 -9.39 -7.45 -6.28
CA GLY A 40 -8.42 -8.53 -6.43
C GLY A 40 -7.48 -8.77 -5.25
N HIS A 41 -7.68 -8.09 -4.11
CA HIS A 41 -6.90 -8.35 -2.90
C HIS A 41 -7.03 -9.82 -2.46
N PRO A 42 -5.92 -10.51 -2.11
CA PRO A 42 -5.97 -11.93 -1.76
C PRO A 42 -6.54 -12.17 -0.35
N ARG A 43 -7.48 -13.12 -0.23
CA ARG A 43 -8.17 -13.44 1.03
C ARG A 43 -7.26 -13.97 2.15
N ASN A 44 -6.14 -14.59 1.79
CA ASN A 44 -5.20 -15.25 2.71
C ASN A 44 -3.87 -14.49 2.82
N ALA A 45 -3.92 -13.16 2.72
CA ALA A 45 -2.79 -12.29 3.03
C ALA A 45 -2.21 -12.58 4.43
N CYS A 46 -0.90 -12.76 4.52
CA CYS A 46 -0.17 -13.00 5.77
C CYS A 46 1.03 -12.06 5.98
N GLY A 47 1.48 -11.34 4.94
CA GLY A 47 2.54 -10.35 5.04
C GLY A 47 2.25 -9.16 4.12
N VAL A 48 2.84 -8.01 4.46
CA VAL A 48 2.75 -6.79 3.65
C VAL A 48 4.10 -6.08 3.60
N SER A 49 4.42 -5.49 2.46
CA SER A 49 5.56 -4.57 2.31
C SER A 49 5.18 -3.35 1.50
N VAL A 50 5.98 -2.30 1.65
CA VAL A 50 5.84 -1.04 0.92
C VAL A 50 7.20 -0.57 0.42
N ASN A 51 7.24 -0.02 -0.78
CA ASN A 51 8.41 0.65 -1.32
C ASN A 51 8.00 1.82 -2.22
N THR A 52 8.90 2.76 -2.45
CA THR A 52 8.66 3.93 -3.31
C THR A 52 9.61 3.91 -4.51
N VAL A 53 9.11 4.33 -5.68
CA VAL A 53 9.89 4.56 -6.89
C VAL A 53 9.33 5.81 -7.58
N GLY A 54 10.12 6.88 -7.64
CA GLY A 54 9.61 8.18 -8.10
C GLY A 54 8.42 8.65 -7.25
N ALA A 55 7.36 9.12 -7.90
CA ALA A 55 6.11 9.57 -7.25
C ALA A 55 5.08 8.43 -7.06
N THR A 56 5.53 7.17 -7.05
CA THR A 56 4.68 5.99 -6.92
C THR A 56 5.07 5.18 -5.69
N VAL A 57 4.07 4.79 -4.92
CA VAL A 57 4.17 3.86 -3.78
C VAL A 57 3.62 2.51 -4.22
N PHE A 58 4.44 1.48 -4.11
CA PHE A 58 4.05 0.10 -4.38
C PHE A 58 3.80 -0.62 -3.07
N VAL A 59 2.69 -1.34 -2.99
CA VAL A 59 2.32 -2.17 -1.85
C VAL A 59 2.21 -3.61 -2.31
N LYS A 60 2.92 -4.51 -1.62
CA LYS A 60 2.90 -5.93 -1.94
C LYS A 60 2.32 -6.71 -0.76
N VAL A 61 1.56 -7.74 -1.07
CA VAL A 61 1.00 -8.67 -0.10
C VAL A 61 1.46 -10.08 -0.43
N LEU A 62 1.99 -10.76 0.58
CA LEU A 62 2.32 -12.18 0.55
C LEU A 62 1.12 -12.98 1.06
N THR A 63 0.75 -14.05 0.36
CA THR A 63 -0.27 -14.99 0.82
C THR A 63 0.35 -16.15 1.60
N THR A 64 -0.46 -16.87 2.39
CA THR A 64 -0.01 -18.07 3.10
C THR A 64 0.46 -19.21 2.17
N GLN A 65 0.13 -19.16 0.88
CA GLN A 65 0.56 -20.14 -0.11
C GLN A 65 1.84 -19.71 -0.87
N GLY A 66 2.36 -18.51 -0.59
CA GLY A 66 3.57 -18.00 -1.22
C GLY A 66 3.33 -17.09 -2.44
N ASP A 67 2.08 -16.89 -2.87
CA ASP A 67 1.77 -15.93 -3.93
C ASP A 67 2.08 -14.50 -3.47
N VAL A 68 2.53 -13.66 -4.39
CA VAL A 68 2.71 -12.23 -4.14
C VAL A 68 1.82 -11.42 -5.07
N PHE A 69 1.03 -10.55 -4.47
CA PHE A 69 0.17 -9.60 -5.16
C PHE A 69 0.69 -8.18 -4.97
N GLU A 70 0.59 -7.34 -5.99
CA GLU A 70 1.00 -5.94 -5.95
C GLU A 70 -0.17 -5.01 -6.27
N ASN A 71 -0.20 -3.87 -5.58
CA ASN A 71 -1.01 -2.70 -5.89
C ASN A 71 -0.10 -1.46 -5.83
N HIS A 72 -0.53 -0.34 -6.42
CA HIS A 72 0.23 0.90 -6.34
C HIS A 72 -0.67 2.13 -6.24
N CYS A 73 -0.09 3.19 -5.70
CA CYS A 73 -0.68 4.51 -5.62
C CYS A 73 0.32 5.55 -6.10
N THR A 74 -0.15 6.63 -6.72
CA THR A 74 0.65 7.85 -6.90
C THR A 74 0.40 8.82 -5.74
N TYR A 75 1.32 9.75 -5.52
CA TYR A 75 1.18 10.77 -4.48
C TYR A 75 1.62 12.16 -4.95
N THR A 76 1.04 13.20 -4.34
CA THR A 76 1.48 14.60 -4.51
C THR A 76 2.54 14.97 -3.48
N GLY A 77 3.23 16.10 -3.64
CA GLY A 77 4.19 16.62 -2.66
C GLY A 77 3.61 16.90 -1.26
N THR A 78 2.29 16.86 -1.10
CA THR A 78 1.58 16.99 0.19
C THR A 78 1.07 15.64 0.72
N GLY A 79 1.46 14.53 0.12
CA GLY A 79 1.08 13.19 0.54
C GLY A 79 -0.33 12.76 0.14
N ALA A 80 -1.03 13.49 -0.73
CA ALA A 80 -2.35 13.06 -1.20
C ALA A 80 -2.22 11.83 -2.12
N LEU A 81 -2.74 10.69 -1.66
CA LEU A 81 -2.68 9.42 -2.39
C LEU A 81 -3.77 9.31 -3.45
N THR A 82 -3.45 8.70 -4.60
CA THR A 82 -4.40 8.26 -5.63
C THR A 82 -4.11 6.80 -5.97
N CYS A 83 -5.07 5.90 -5.75
CA CYS A 83 -4.88 4.44 -5.83
C CYS A 83 -5.92 3.82 -6.77
N PRO A 84 -5.78 3.96 -8.10
CA PRO A 84 -6.80 3.51 -9.05
C PRO A 84 -6.70 2.01 -9.37
N SER A 85 -5.61 1.36 -8.96
CA SER A 85 -5.28 0.01 -9.39
C SER A 85 -5.93 -1.07 -8.53
N GLY A 86 -6.30 -2.17 -9.18
CA GLY A 86 -6.54 -3.45 -8.52
C GLY A 86 -5.23 -4.15 -8.16
N TRP A 87 -5.36 -5.20 -7.37
CA TRP A 87 -4.25 -6.09 -7.02
C TRP A 87 -3.97 -7.07 -8.15
N THR A 88 -2.70 -7.19 -8.52
CA THR A 88 -2.24 -8.10 -9.57
C THR A 88 -1.28 -9.13 -8.99
N ALA A 89 -1.46 -10.40 -9.31
CA ALA A 89 -0.50 -11.45 -8.94
C ALA A 89 0.78 -11.26 -9.75
N ILE A 90 1.92 -11.08 -9.07
CA ILE A 90 3.24 -10.90 -9.68
C ILE A 90 4.16 -12.11 -9.46
N ILE A 91 3.84 -12.95 -8.47
CA ILE A 91 4.53 -14.22 -8.23
C ILE A 91 3.46 -15.28 -7.94
N ARG A 92 3.58 -16.42 -8.63
CA ARG A 92 2.88 -17.68 -8.33
C ARG A 92 3.95 -18.78 -8.34
N PRO A 93 4.31 -19.32 -7.17
CA PRO A 93 5.37 -20.32 -7.06
C PRO A 93 5.00 -21.66 -7.72
#